data_AF-A0A5C7EVE6-F1
#
_entry.id   AF-A0A5C7EVE6-F1
#
_cell.length_a   1.000
_cell.length_b   1.000
_cell.length_c   1.000
_cell.angle_alpha   90.00
_cell.angle_beta   90.00
_cell.angle_gamma   90.00
#
_symmetry.space_group_name_H-M   'P 1'
#
loop_
_entity.id
_entity.type
_entity.pdbx_description
1 polymer ?
#
loop_
_entity_poly.entity_id
_entity_poly.type
_entity_poly.pdbx_seq_one_letter_code
_entity_poly.pdbx_strand_id
1 'polypeptide(L)'
;MAKDKYDFIQELLENKKLTLSQRERILRNTKNEIKKDGLLGKDLEQRVAQLEEQVQTTLGGKLGSMTHVMPDKKIDEEMGTPQMGSTKLKYVNPHKLASFLEKFNQNPLLRTACHLIDSNELKMINRACGTLTYDYFNHRQLLIDEFNEWIKGYADGDLKAIFFAFITGRNFDNSKNLNLDSTITINWFSDELESWCRKNPGAVPHPDPGFKNVQKNKGCKLPQPLSGQTFPADKSIYFSDLILYFKKLFHIRGDNPLVQILKTHNTRNNWERDITFIIEEENFPEDIELFTNVQKLIAAYDVLIKLIIEVQKKYKLEKPLVKLSLLQSKKGTVELSVHHKNTTFRKSRFDAINRPGQVLSNLFDLQLNGLCDFYIRAIYADSEEPHIINFWDGKPAKAKPDSVSSFHGVEYILKFTK
;
A
#
# COMPACT_ATOMS: atom_id res chain seq x y z
N MET A 1 -25.64 24.07 4.86
CA MET A 1 -24.23 24.03 5.28
C MET A 1 -24.07 22.85 6.23
N ALA A 2 -23.04 22.02 6.05
CA ALA A 2 -22.81 20.89 6.94
C ALA A 2 -22.29 21.42 8.28
N LYS A 3 -22.94 21.07 9.40
CA LYS A 3 -22.50 21.46 10.74
C LYS A 3 -21.13 20.85 11.02
N ASP A 4 -20.18 21.65 11.45
CA ASP A 4 -18.87 21.17 11.87
C ASP A 4 -18.81 20.94 13.39
N LYS A 5 -17.64 20.50 13.87
CA LYS A 5 -17.45 20.21 15.29
C LYS A 5 -17.52 21.45 16.19
N TYR A 6 -17.25 22.64 15.65
CA TYR A 6 -17.34 23.91 16.36
C TYR A 6 -18.78 24.40 16.46
N ASP A 7 -19.58 24.18 15.41
CA ASP A 7 -21.03 24.38 15.46
C ASP A 7 -21.67 23.53 16.57
N PHE A 8 -21.25 22.27 16.69
CA PHE A 8 -21.74 21.37 17.76
C PHE A 8 -21.32 21.82 19.17
N ILE A 9 -20.08 22.29 19.33
CA ILE A 9 -19.60 22.84 20.61
C ILE A 9 -20.37 24.11 20.98
N GLN A 10 -20.66 24.96 20.01
CA GLN A 10 -21.46 26.16 20.19
C GLN A 10 -22.89 25.82 20.65
N GLU A 11 -23.54 24.86 19.98
CA GLU A 11 -24.88 24.38 20.37
C GLU A 11 -24.91 23.82 21.80
N LEU A 12 -23.86 23.11 22.21
CA LEU A 12 -23.73 22.62 23.58
C LEU A 12 -23.58 23.75 24.59
N LEU A 13 -22.78 24.78 24.30
CA LEU A 13 -22.57 25.91 25.20
C LEU A 13 -23.81 26.81 25.34
N GLU A 14 -24.61 26.93 24.27
CA GLU A 14 -25.86 27.69 24.24
C GLU A 14 -27.02 26.99 24.99
N ASN A 15 -26.85 25.72 25.36
CA ASN A 15 -27.88 24.97 26.07
C ASN A 15 -28.10 25.50 27.50
N LYS A 16 -29.29 26.06 27.73
CA LYS A 16 -29.73 26.62 29.02
C LYS A 16 -29.95 25.58 30.13
N LYS A 17 -29.99 24.29 29.81
CA LYS A 17 -30.20 23.19 30.78
C LYS A 17 -28.92 22.67 31.43
N LEU A 18 -27.75 23.16 31.02
CA LEU A 18 -26.47 22.71 31.58
C LEU A 18 -26.13 23.41 32.89
N THR A 19 -25.61 22.64 33.84
CA THR A 19 -25.07 23.17 35.09
C THR A 19 -23.71 23.85 34.87
N LEU A 20 -23.27 24.68 35.82
CA LEU A 20 -21.97 25.36 35.75
C LEU A 20 -20.80 24.37 35.59
N SER A 21 -20.79 23.24 36.33
CA SER A 21 -19.70 22.27 36.22
C SER A 21 -19.68 21.53 34.86
N GLN A 22 -20.85 21.31 34.25
CA GLN A 22 -20.95 20.74 32.91
C GLN A 22 -20.41 21.72 31.85
N ARG A 23 -20.72 23.02 31.99
CA ARG A 23 -20.18 24.07 31.11
C ARG A 23 -18.66 24.18 31.23
N GLU A 24 -18.11 24.14 32.45
CA GLU A 24 -16.66 24.15 32.67
C GLU A 24 -15.97 22.93 32.04
N ARG A 25 -16.60 21.75 32.12
CA ARG A 25 -16.08 20.53 31.50
C ARG A 25 -16.08 20.62 29.98
N ILE A 26 -17.15 21.17 29.39
CA ILE A 26 -17.23 21.43 27.94
C ILE A 26 -16.14 22.42 27.53
N LEU A 27 -16.01 23.56 28.21
CA LEU A 27 -14.97 24.55 27.91
C LEU A 27 -13.54 23.99 28.02
N ARG A 28 -13.29 23.14 29.02
CA ARG A 28 -11.99 22.45 29.17
C ARG A 28 -11.71 21.50 28.01
N ASN A 29 -12.72 20.75 27.57
CA ASN A 29 -12.60 19.85 26.44
C ASN A 29 -12.44 20.62 25.12
N THR A 30 -13.18 21.70 24.91
CA THR A 30 -13.04 22.62 23.78
C THR A 30 -11.64 23.22 23.72
N LYS A 31 -11.08 23.65 24.86
CA LYS A 31 -9.70 24.15 24.95
C LYS A 31 -8.67 23.09 24.53
N ASN A 32 -8.88 21.85 24.92
CA ASN A 32 -7.98 20.74 24.53
C ASN A 32 -8.11 20.42 23.04
N GLU A 33 -9.33 20.46 22.50
CA GLU A 33 -9.60 20.23 21.07
C GLU A 33 -9.00 21.34 20.19
N ILE A 34 -9.16 22.61 20.57
CA ILE A 34 -8.53 23.76 19.89
C ILE A 34 -7.01 23.65 19.94
N LYS A 35 -6.42 23.24 21.08
CA LYS A 35 -4.98 23.00 21.18
C LYS A 35 -4.52 21.86 20.26
N LYS A 36 -5.30 20.78 20.17
CA LYS A 36 -5.01 19.64 19.31
C LYS A 36 -5.05 20.02 17.83
N ASP A 37 -6.04 20.81 17.43
CA ASP A 37 -6.16 21.35 16.08
C ASP A 37 -5.04 22.35 15.76
N GLY A 38 -4.64 23.20 16.72
CA GLY A 38 -3.50 24.10 16.57
C GLY A 38 -2.16 23.36 16.43
N LEU A 39 -1.99 22.23 17.13
CA LEU A 39 -0.81 21.35 16.97
C LEU A 39 -0.82 20.66 15.60
N LEU A 40 -1.99 20.18 15.15
CA LEU A 40 -2.19 19.61 13.82
C LEU A 40 -1.93 20.64 12.70
N GLY A 41 -2.38 21.87 12.89
CA GLY A 41 -2.14 22.98 11.97
C GLY A 41 -0.66 23.30 11.83
N LYS A 42 0.08 23.38 12.94
CA LYS A 42 1.53 23.58 12.92
C LYS A 42 2.29 22.42 12.28
N ASP A 43 1.87 21.18 12.52
CA ASP A 43 2.44 19.99 11.88
C ASP A 43 2.18 20.01 10.37
N LEU A 44 0.97 20.38 9.94
CA LEU A 44 0.62 20.55 8.53
C LEU A 44 1.41 21.68 7.86
N GLU A 45 1.55 22.85 8.51
CA GLU A 45 2.37 23.96 8.02
C GLU A 45 3.84 23.54 7.87
N GLN A 46 4.38 22.81 8.85
CA GLN A 46 5.76 22.31 8.80
C GLN A 46 5.94 21.26 7.70
N ARG A 47 4.96 20.39 7.47
CA ARG A 47 4.97 19.41 6.37
C ARG A 47 4.85 20.09 5.01
N VAL A 48 4.01 21.12 4.88
CA VAL A 48 3.89 21.91 3.65
C VAL A 48 5.21 22.64 3.36
N ALA A 49 5.83 23.26 4.37
CA ALA A 49 7.14 23.90 4.21
C ALA A 49 8.23 22.92 3.77
N GLN A 50 8.27 21.71 4.34
CA GLN A 50 9.20 20.65 3.93
C GLN A 50 8.95 20.17 2.50
N LEU A 51 7.69 20.05 2.09
CA LEU A 51 7.33 19.67 0.72
C LEU A 51 7.69 20.78 -0.28
N GLU A 52 7.49 22.04 0.08
CA GLU A 52 7.88 23.20 -0.73
C GLU A 52 9.41 23.28 -0.91
N GLU A 53 10.18 23.04 0.16
CA GLU A 53 11.64 23.00 0.13
C GLU A 53 12.17 21.84 -0.73
N GLN A 54 11.55 20.66 -0.64
CA GLN A 54 11.86 19.49 -1.48
C GLN A 54 11.55 19.77 -2.97
N VAL A 55 10.47 20.46 -3.27
CA VAL A 55 10.11 20.85 -4.64
C VAL A 55 11.11 21.89 -5.19
N GLN A 56 11.55 22.86 -4.37
CA GLN A 56 12.57 23.83 -4.76
C GLN A 56 13.95 23.20 -5.01
N THR A 57 14.38 22.23 -4.18
CA THR A 57 15.65 21.51 -4.41
C THR A 57 15.59 20.61 -5.64
N THR A 58 14.44 20.00 -5.91
CA THR A 58 14.25 19.11 -7.08
C THR A 58 14.18 19.90 -8.41
N LEU A 59 13.66 21.13 -8.39
CA LEU A 59 13.57 22.01 -9.56
C LEU A 59 14.80 22.93 -9.74
N GLY A 60 15.47 23.33 -8.66
CA GLY A 60 16.67 24.18 -8.68
C GLY A 60 17.94 23.46 -9.12
N GLY A 61 18.01 22.13 -9.00
CA GLY A 61 19.17 21.31 -9.39
C GLY A 61 19.32 21.04 -10.90
N LYS A 62 18.39 21.49 -11.74
CA LYS A 62 18.42 21.27 -13.21
C LYS A 62 18.78 22.51 -14.04
N LEU A 63 19.12 23.64 -13.41
CA LEU A 63 19.59 24.85 -14.08
C LEU A 63 20.93 25.32 -13.49
N GLY A 64 22.01 24.62 -13.82
CA GLY A 64 23.36 25.06 -13.48
C GLY A 64 24.41 24.16 -14.12
N SER A 65 25.30 24.77 -14.90
CA SER A 65 26.44 24.14 -15.61
C SER A 65 26.15 23.45 -16.95
N MET A 66 25.82 24.25 -17.97
CA MET A 66 26.45 24.10 -19.29
C MET A 66 26.71 25.48 -19.89
N THR A 67 27.84 26.09 -19.54
CA THR A 67 28.45 27.16 -20.32
C THR A 67 29.50 26.54 -21.24
N HIS A 68 29.13 26.24 -22.48
CA HIS A 68 30.09 26.20 -23.57
C HIS A 68 29.52 26.96 -24.77
N VAL A 69 30.27 27.98 -25.17
CA VAL A 69 29.99 29.00 -26.18
C VAL A 69 30.18 28.42 -27.60
N MET A 70 29.27 28.75 -28.53
CA MET A 70 29.46 29.14 -29.96
C MET A 70 28.23 28.75 -30.82
N PRO A 71 27.97 29.41 -31.96
CA PRO A 71 27.65 30.82 -32.19
C PRO A 71 26.28 31.02 -32.86
N ASP A 72 25.81 32.27 -32.90
CA ASP A 72 24.57 32.73 -33.53
C ASP A 72 24.29 32.15 -34.93
N LYS A 73 23.13 31.50 -35.07
CA LYS A 73 22.40 31.44 -36.34
C LYS A 73 20.92 31.71 -36.11
N LYS A 74 20.40 32.54 -37.00
CA LYS A 74 19.13 33.25 -36.97
C LYS A 74 17.93 32.32 -36.76
N ILE A 75 16.99 32.86 -35.99
CA ILE A 75 15.63 32.40 -35.73
C ILE A 75 14.85 32.49 -37.04
N ASP A 76 14.24 31.37 -37.46
CA ASP A 76 13.01 31.38 -38.25
C ASP A 76 11.99 30.52 -37.51
N GLU A 77 10.78 31.07 -37.37
CA GLU A 77 9.66 30.59 -36.58
C GLU A 77 9.00 29.34 -37.18
N GLU A 78 8.93 28.23 -36.44
CA GLU A 78 7.87 27.25 -36.60
C GLU A 78 7.40 26.73 -35.22
N MET A 79 6.11 26.90 -34.95
CA MET A 79 5.41 26.41 -33.76
C MET A 79 5.48 24.88 -33.70
N GLY A 80 6.38 24.36 -32.86
CA GLY A 80 6.44 22.95 -32.48
C GLY A 80 6.25 22.79 -30.97
N THR A 81 5.17 22.13 -30.56
CA THR A 81 4.96 21.64 -29.19
C THR A 81 6.17 20.84 -28.69
N PRO A 82 6.67 21.06 -27.45
CA PRO A 82 7.82 20.31 -26.95
C PRO A 82 7.43 18.85 -26.69
N GLN A 83 7.94 17.94 -27.52
CA GLN A 83 8.00 16.51 -27.20
C GLN A 83 9.02 16.30 -26.07
N MET A 84 8.51 16.11 -24.86
CA MET A 84 9.31 15.62 -23.74
C MET A 84 9.63 14.13 -24.01
N GLY A 85 10.90 13.83 -24.28
CA GLY A 85 11.35 12.47 -24.60
C GLY A 85 11.04 11.50 -23.47
N SER A 86 10.11 10.57 -23.70
CA SER A 86 9.88 9.46 -22.78
C SER A 86 10.93 8.37 -23.03
N THR A 87 11.78 8.14 -22.05
CA THR A 87 12.42 6.83 -21.91
C THR A 87 11.31 5.81 -21.74
N LYS A 88 11.02 5.06 -22.79
CA LYS A 88 9.96 4.05 -22.85
C LYS A 88 10.15 3.05 -21.70
N LEU A 89 9.28 3.08 -20.69
CA LEU A 89 9.36 2.20 -19.52
C LEU A 89 9.37 0.74 -19.98
N LYS A 90 10.35 -0.03 -19.50
CA LYS A 90 10.44 -1.46 -19.81
C LYS A 90 9.49 -2.23 -18.89
N TYR A 91 8.62 -3.03 -19.51
CA TYR A 91 7.74 -3.94 -18.78
C TYR A 91 8.54 -4.92 -17.91
N VAL A 92 8.04 -5.15 -16.69
CA VAL A 92 8.55 -6.17 -15.79
C VAL A 92 7.45 -7.16 -15.43
N ASN A 93 7.74 -8.45 -15.64
CA ASN A 93 6.81 -9.55 -15.38
C ASN A 93 6.47 -9.65 -13.87
N PRO A 94 5.18 -9.59 -13.48
CA PRO A 94 4.69 -9.72 -12.11
C PRO A 94 5.12 -10.98 -11.35
N HIS A 95 5.32 -12.10 -12.05
CA HIS A 95 5.79 -13.36 -11.45
C HIS A 95 7.11 -13.17 -10.70
N LYS A 96 7.97 -12.22 -11.13
CA LYS A 96 9.22 -11.95 -10.43
C LYS A 96 9.00 -11.48 -9.00
N LEU A 97 7.99 -10.63 -8.77
CA LEU A 97 7.64 -10.14 -7.44
C LEU A 97 7.02 -11.26 -6.59
N ALA A 98 6.05 -11.99 -7.14
CA ALA A 98 5.41 -13.10 -6.45
C ALA A 98 6.44 -14.16 -6.00
N SER A 99 7.31 -14.59 -6.92
CA SER A 99 8.37 -15.57 -6.64
C SER A 99 9.41 -15.05 -5.64
N PHE A 100 9.75 -13.76 -5.68
CA PHE A 100 10.68 -13.15 -4.73
C PHE A 100 10.15 -13.20 -3.29
N LEU A 101 8.89 -12.80 -3.11
CA LEU A 101 8.18 -12.80 -1.83
C LEU A 101 7.89 -14.21 -1.31
N GLU A 102 7.51 -15.13 -2.20
CA GLU A 102 7.29 -16.54 -1.84
C GLU A 102 8.59 -17.17 -1.32
N LYS A 103 9.71 -16.95 -2.00
CA LYS A 103 11.03 -17.45 -1.56
C LYS A 103 11.43 -16.91 -0.19
N PHE A 104 11.12 -15.65 0.11
CA PHE A 104 11.32 -15.09 1.45
C PHE A 104 10.50 -15.86 2.49
N ASN A 105 9.22 -16.07 2.21
CA ASN A 105 8.28 -16.73 3.11
C ASN A 105 8.61 -18.22 3.31
N GLN A 106 9.26 -18.87 2.34
CA GLN A 106 9.67 -20.29 2.41
C GLN A 106 11.08 -20.49 2.98
N ASN A 107 11.94 -19.48 2.96
CA ASN A 107 13.30 -19.60 3.46
C ASN A 107 13.30 -19.93 4.97
N PRO A 108 14.02 -20.98 5.41
CA PRO A 108 14.00 -21.42 6.81
C PRO A 108 14.35 -20.33 7.83
N LEU A 109 15.31 -19.45 7.52
CA LEU A 109 15.70 -18.36 8.43
C LEU A 109 14.82 -17.13 8.21
N LEU A 110 14.69 -16.64 6.98
CA LEU A 110 13.95 -15.40 6.71
C LEU A 110 12.47 -15.48 7.06
N ARG A 111 11.87 -16.67 6.98
CA ARG A 111 10.46 -16.84 7.37
C ARG A 111 10.22 -16.45 8.83
N THR A 112 11.21 -16.55 9.70
CA THR A 112 11.10 -16.20 11.13
C THR A 112 10.92 -14.69 11.34
N ALA A 113 11.23 -13.86 10.33
CA ALA A 113 10.95 -12.43 10.31
C ALA A 113 9.48 -12.11 9.99
N CYS A 114 8.72 -13.07 9.45
CA CYS A 114 7.29 -12.91 9.11
C CYS A 114 6.38 -14.00 9.69
N HIS A 115 6.91 -14.92 10.50
CA HIS A 115 6.15 -15.95 11.21
C HIS A 115 6.46 -15.92 12.69
N LEU A 116 5.48 -16.35 13.48
CA LEU A 116 5.69 -16.62 14.91
C LEU A 116 6.51 -17.91 15.04
N ILE A 117 7.32 -17.99 16.09
CA ILE A 117 8.23 -19.13 16.31
C ILE A 117 7.55 -20.15 17.22
N ASP A 118 7.46 -21.39 16.75
CA ASP A 118 7.08 -22.56 17.54
C ASP A 118 8.32 -23.39 17.94
N SER A 119 8.07 -24.53 18.59
CA SER A 119 9.13 -25.43 19.07
C SER A 119 10.04 -26.01 17.97
N ASN A 120 9.51 -26.21 16.76
CA ASN A 120 10.23 -26.70 15.59
C ASN A 120 11.07 -25.61 14.95
N GLU A 121 10.54 -24.39 14.76
CA GLU A 121 11.39 -23.28 14.31
C GLU A 121 12.49 -23.00 15.32
N LEU A 122 12.19 -23.06 16.62
CA LEU A 122 13.21 -22.84 17.64
C LEU A 122 14.36 -23.85 17.53
N LYS A 123 14.07 -25.15 17.34
CA LYS A 123 15.11 -26.18 17.14
C LYS A 123 16.00 -25.87 15.94
N MET A 124 15.39 -25.44 14.84
CA MET A 124 16.09 -25.07 13.63
C MET A 124 16.96 -23.82 13.83
N ILE A 125 16.43 -22.78 14.48
CA ILE A 125 17.17 -21.57 14.82
C ILE A 125 18.37 -21.89 15.71
N ASN A 126 18.16 -22.66 16.78
CA ASN A 126 19.22 -23.08 17.70
C ASN A 126 20.32 -23.87 16.97
N ARG A 127 19.94 -24.78 16.07
CA ARG A 127 20.90 -25.51 15.22
C ARG A 127 21.70 -24.55 14.34
N ALA A 128 21.06 -23.58 13.70
CA ALA A 128 21.73 -22.60 12.85
C ALA A 128 22.65 -21.66 13.66
N CYS A 129 22.25 -21.28 14.87
CA CYS A 129 23.04 -20.44 15.78
C CYS A 129 24.17 -21.21 16.48
N GLY A 130 24.18 -22.55 16.42
CA GLY A 130 25.09 -23.38 17.22
C GLY A 130 24.84 -23.29 18.73
N THR A 131 23.61 -23.00 19.15
CA THR A 131 23.23 -22.80 20.57
C THR A 131 22.26 -23.88 21.05
N LEU A 132 22.21 -24.13 22.36
CA LEU A 132 21.23 -25.03 22.98
C LEU A 132 19.89 -24.35 23.26
N THR A 133 19.91 -23.03 23.46
CA THR A 133 18.75 -22.19 23.75
C THR A 133 18.70 -21.01 22.80
N TYR A 134 17.55 -20.32 22.74
CA TYR A 134 17.36 -19.19 21.84
C TYR A 134 18.35 -18.06 22.17
N ASP A 135 19.14 -17.66 21.17
CA ASP A 135 20.00 -16.49 21.24
C ASP A 135 19.52 -15.46 20.22
N TYR A 136 18.92 -14.37 20.72
CA TYR A 136 18.39 -13.31 19.89
C TYR A 136 19.47 -12.64 19.03
N PHE A 137 20.68 -12.42 19.56
CA PHE A 137 21.73 -11.69 18.85
C PHE A 137 22.31 -12.53 17.71
N ASN A 138 22.54 -13.82 17.96
CA ASN A 138 22.97 -14.76 16.91
C ASN A 138 21.87 -14.94 15.86
N HIS A 139 20.61 -15.12 16.27
CA HIS A 139 19.50 -15.27 15.35
C HIS A 139 19.31 -14.03 14.46
N ARG A 140 19.42 -12.84 15.04
CA ARG A 140 19.35 -11.58 14.30
C ARG A 140 20.50 -11.43 13.30
N GLN A 141 21.71 -11.84 13.66
CA GLN A 141 22.84 -11.79 12.73
C GLN A 141 22.62 -12.74 11.54
N LEU A 142 22.18 -13.98 11.80
CA LEU A 142 21.82 -14.93 10.75
C LEU A 142 20.72 -14.40 9.81
N LEU A 143 19.72 -13.71 10.36
CA LEU A 143 18.68 -13.06 9.57
C LEU A 143 19.25 -12.01 8.61
N ILE A 144 20.20 -11.18 9.06
CA ILE A 144 20.84 -10.17 8.20
C ILE A 144 21.66 -10.83 7.09
N ASP A 145 22.48 -11.81 7.45
CA ASP A 145 23.39 -12.46 6.52
C ASP A 145 22.60 -13.11 5.38
N GLU A 146 21.53 -13.84 5.72
CA GLU A 146 20.63 -14.45 4.75
C GLU A 146 19.85 -13.39 3.94
N PHE A 147 19.43 -12.30 4.60
CA PHE A 147 18.66 -11.24 3.96
C PHE A 147 19.47 -10.47 2.92
N ASN A 148 20.75 -10.20 3.19
CA ASN A 148 21.65 -9.50 2.28
C ASN A 148 21.88 -10.25 0.97
N GLU A 149 21.82 -11.58 0.98
CA GLU A 149 21.84 -12.37 -0.25
C GLU A 149 20.48 -12.35 -0.94
N TRP A 150 19.39 -12.52 -0.20
CA TRP A 150 18.03 -12.53 -0.75
C TRP A 150 17.63 -11.21 -1.42
N ILE A 151 17.94 -10.06 -0.80
CA ILE A 151 17.51 -8.72 -1.26
C ILE A 151 18.08 -8.32 -2.62
N LYS A 152 19.12 -9.03 -3.09
CA LYS A 152 19.70 -8.88 -4.45
C LYS A 152 18.72 -9.29 -5.55
N GLY A 153 17.69 -10.09 -5.24
CA GLY A 153 16.61 -10.48 -6.16
C GLY A 153 15.76 -9.31 -6.66
N TYR A 154 14.84 -9.56 -7.59
CA TYR A 154 13.96 -8.50 -8.12
C TYR A 154 12.74 -8.24 -7.22
N ALA A 155 12.54 -6.98 -6.84
CA ALA A 155 11.31 -6.42 -6.28
C ALA A 155 11.30 -4.90 -6.53
N ASP A 156 10.14 -4.25 -6.34
CA ASP A 156 10.07 -2.79 -6.37
C ASP A 156 10.87 -2.15 -5.21
N GLY A 157 11.37 -0.94 -5.44
CA GLY A 157 12.26 -0.25 -4.51
C GLY A 157 11.62 0.03 -3.15
N ASP A 158 10.34 0.39 -3.14
CA ASP A 158 9.60 0.71 -1.92
C ASP A 158 9.46 -0.52 -1.02
N LEU A 159 9.05 -1.65 -1.59
CA LEU A 159 8.97 -2.92 -0.87
C LEU A 159 10.33 -3.35 -0.32
N LYS A 160 11.40 -3.23 -1.11
CA LYS A 160 12.76 -3.52 -0.65
C LYS A 160 13.15 -2.62 0.51
N ALA A 161 12.80 -1.34 0.48
CA ALA A 161 13.11 -0.39 1.55
C ALA A 161 12.40 -0.78 2.84
N ILE A 162 11.12 -1.17 2.77
CA ILE A 162 10.35 -1.66 3.92
C ILE A 162 11.01 -2.90 4.54
N PHE A 163 11.36 -3.89 3.72
CA PHE A 163 12.04 -5.11 4.20
C PHE A 163 13.40 -4.80 4.81
N PHE A 164 14.19 -3.96 4.14
CA PHE A 164 15.53 -3.57 4.58
C PHE A 164 15.46 -2.83 5.92
N ALA A 165 14.56 -1.86 6.05
CA ALA A 165 14.32 -1.14 7.31
C ALA A 165 13.87 -2.07 8.44
N PHE A 166 12.95 -2.99 8.16
CA PHE A 166 12.41 -3.88 9.18
C PHE A 166 13.41 -4.91 9.70
N ILE A 167 14.23 -5.48 8.81
CA ILE A 167 15.16 -6.56 9.16
C ILE A 167 16.49 -6.01 9.66
N THR A 168 17.00 -4.94 9.06
CA THR A 168 18.35 -4.41 9.37
C THR A 168 18.33 -3.21 10.32
N GLY A 169 17.16 -2.59 10.53
CA GLY A 169 17.06 -1.35 11.30
C GLY A 169 17.75 -0.14 10.65
N ARG A 170 17.97 -0.15 9.33
CA ARG A 170 18.59 0.96 8.58
C ARG A 170 17.85 1.18 7.26
N ASN A 171 17.98 2.38 6.69
CA ASN A 171 17.62 2.63 5.29
C ASN A 171 18.79 2.32 4.35
N PHE A 172 18.53 2.22 3.04
CA PHE A 172 19.59 2.00 2.03
C PHE A 172 20.65 3.11 1.99
N ASP A 173 20.28 4.33 2.37
CA ASP A 173 21.20 5.48 2.51
C ASP A 173 21.89 5.54 3.89
N ASN A 174 21.74 4.50 4.71
CA ASN A 174 22.18 4.42 6.11
C ASN A 174 21.53 5.44 7.07
N SER A 175 20.47 6.15 6.66
CA SER A 175 19.71 6.99 7.57
C SER A 175 18.87 6.15 8.55
N LYS A 176 18.57 6.74 9.73
CA LYS A 176 17.82 6.10 10.82
C LYS A 176 16.31 6.39 10.82
N ASN A 177 15.79 7.05 9.79
CA ASN A 177 14.35 7.35 9.69
C ASN A 177 13.61 6.11 9.19
N LEU A 178 13.38 5.17 10.10
CA LEU A 178 12.81 3.85 9.85
C LEU A 178 11.30 3.92 9.97
N ASN A 179 10.59 3.73 8.86
CA ASN A 179 9.14 3.70 8.86
C ASN A 179 8.70 2.44 8.09
N LEU A 180 8.26 1.41 8.82
CA LEU A 180 7.64 0.21 8.25
C LEU A 180 6.30 0.58 7.57
N ASP A 181 5.59 1.49 8.23
CA ASP A 181 4.62 2.42 7.70
C ASP A 181 5.03 3.79 8.27
N SER A 182 4.52 4.89 7.71
CA SER A 182 4.72 6.30 8.10
C SER A 182 4.70 6.60 9.62
N THR A 183 4.29 5.63 10.44
CA THR A 183 4.10 5.74 11.88
C THR A 183 4.73 4.62 12.73
N ILE A 184 5.28 3.55 12.13
CA ILE A 184 5.85 2.41 12.86
C ILE A 184 7.37 2.39 12.69
N THR A 185 8.07 2.71 13.78
CA THR A 185 9.53 2.77 13.82
C THR A 185 10.19 1.53 14.42
N ILE A 186 9.40 0.67 15.08
CA ILE A 186 9.89 -0.56 15.73
C ILE A 186 10.26 -1.61 14.67
N ASN A 187 11.38 -2.30 14.89
CA ASN A 187 11.97 -3.27 13.97
C ASN A 187 12.88 -4.28 14.73
N TRP A 188 13.59 -5.15 14.00
CA TRP A 188 14.48 -6.16 14.58
C TRP A 188 15.70 -5.61 15.33
N PHE A 189 15.97 -4.30 15.29
CA PHE A 189 17.07 -3.60 15.94
C PHE A 189 16.62 -2.57 16.97
N SER A 190 15.33 -2.50 17.29
CA SER A 190 14.82 -1.53 18.28
C SER A 190 15.39 -1.78 19.67
N ASP A 191 15.74 -0.69 20.35
CA ASP A 191 16.33 -0.70 21.70
C ASP A 191 15.42 -1.39 22.71
N GLU A 192 14.10 -1.27 22.56
CA GLU A 192 13.10 -1.93 23.39
C GLU A 192 13.15 -3.45 23.25
N LEU A 193 13.31 -3.94 22.02
CA LEU A 193 13.43 -5.36 21.72
C LEU A 193 14.75 -5.91 22.27
N GLU A 194 15.86 -5.22 22.00
CA GLU A 194 17.17 -5.59 22.54
C GLU A 194 17.15 -5.66 24.08
N SER A 195 16.64 -4.61 24.71
CA SER A 195 16.56 -4.51 26.17
C SER A 195 15.70 -5.62 26.77
N TRP A 196 14.61 -5.99 26.10
CA TRP A 196 13.78 -7.11 26.53
C TRP A 196 14.52 -8.44 26.38
N CYS A 197 15.18 -8.70 25.24
CA CYS A 197 15.93 -9.93 25.00
C CYS A 197 17.10 -10.12 25.99
N ARG A 198 17.81 -9.05 26.35
CA ARG A 198 18.86 -9.10 27.39
C ARG A 198 18.33 -9.50 28.77
N LYS A 199 17.11 -9.08 29.10
CA LYS A 199 16.44 -9.40 30.38
C LYS A 199 15.79 -10.79 30.39
N ASN A 200 15.57 -11.40 29.22
CA ASN A 200 14.89 -12.68 29.07
C ASN A 200 15.73 -13.65 28.20
N PRO A 201 16.93 -14.05 28.67
CA PRO A 201 17.79 -14.95 27.91
C PRO A 201 17.11 -16.30 27.64
N GLY A 202 17.28 -16.85 26.44
CA GLY A 202 16.63 -18.10 26.02
C GLY A 202 15.15 -17.97 25.65
N ALA A 203 14.52 -16.81 25.86
CA ALA A 203 13.12 -16.58 25.56
C ALA A 203 12.93 -15.97 24.16
N VAL A 204 11.93 -16.44 23.44
CA VAL A 204 11.60 -15.95 22.09
C VAL A 204 10.77 -14.66 22.19
N PRO A 205 11.08 -13.59 21.42
CA PRO A 205 10.33 -12.33 21.51
C PRO A 205 8.97 -12.34 20.83
N HIS A 206 8.72 -13.26 19.89
CA HIS A 206 7.46 -13.40 19.15
C HIS A 206 6.99 -14.87 19.02
N PRO A 207 6.77 -15.57 20.15
CA PRO A 207 6.35 -16.96 20.14
C PRO A 207 4.94 -17.13 19.56
N ASP A 208 4.67 -18.29 18.95
CA ASP A 208 3.32 -18.66 18.53
C ASP A 208 2.40 -18.90 19.75
N PRO A 209 1.07 -18.84 19.57
CA PRO A 209 0.13 -19.04 20.68
C PRO A 209 0.32 -20.36 21.45
N GLY A 210 0.69 -21.45 20.76
CA GLY A 210 0.94 -22.74 21.40
C GLY A 210 2.20 -22.71 22.28
N PHE A 211 3.29 -22.12 21.77
CA PHE A 211 4.57 -22.07 22.46
C PHE A 211 4.64 -21.05 23.60
N LYS A 212 3.77 -20.03 23.60
CA LYS A 212 3.61 -19.09 24.74
C LYS A 212 3.41 -19.81 26.07
N ASN A 213 2.61 -20.87 26.05
CA ASN A 213 2.30 -21.66 27.25
C ASN A 213 3.48 -22.54 27.68
N VAL A 214 4.22 -23.08 26.71
CA VAL A 214 5.40 -23.92 26.94
C VAL A 214 6.53 -23.12 27.58
N GLN A 215 6.84 -21.93 27.03
CA GLN A 215 7.89 -21.07 27.59
C GLN A 215 7.42 -20.22 28.79
N LYS A 216 6.12 -20.20 29.10
CA LYS A 216 5.50 -19.23 30.03
C LYS A 216 5.89 -17.78 29.70
N ASN A 217 5.97 -17.47 28.41
CA ASN A 217 6.44 -16.21 27.88
C ASN A 217 5.48 -15.71 26.79
N LYS A 218 4.94 -14.50 26.95
CA LYS A 218 4.00 -13.90 25.98
C LYS A 218 4.69 -13.21 24.79
N GLY A 219 6.02 -13.07 24.85
CA GLY A 219 6.82 -12.28 23.92
C GLY A 219 7.12 -10.87 24.43
N CYS A 220 7.91 -10.13 23.64
CA CYS A 220 8.27 -8.75 23.91
C CYS A 220 7.06 -7.84 23.77
N LYS A 221 6.67 -7.16 24.84
CA LYS A 221 5.62 -6.13 24.81
C LYS A 221 6.22 -4.81 24.33
N LEU A 222 5.60 -4.20 23.33
CA LEU A 222 6.06 -2.93 22.75
C LEU A 222 5.49 -1.72 23.52
N PRO A 223 6.17 -0.57 23.53
CA PRO A 223 5.64 0.66 24.10
C PRO A 223 4.40 1.13 23.31
N GLN A 224 3.43 1.73 24.02
CA GLN A 224 2.29 2.41 23.38
C GLN A 224 2.57 3.92 23.22
N PRO A 225 1.98 4.60 22.20
CA PRO A 225 1.31 4.06 21.03
C PRO A 225 2.24 4.09 19.81
N LEU A 226 2.38 2.94 19.12
CA LEU A 226 2.74 2.96 17.70
C LEU A 226 1.71 3.87 17.01
N SER A 227 2.12 5.07 16.61
CA SER A 227 1.17 6.10 16.17
C SER A 227 0.33 5.59 14.99
N GLY A 228 -0.95 5.97 14.90
CA GLY A 228 -1.79 5.73 13.72
C GLY A 228 -2.59 4.42 13.67
N GLN A 229 -3.61 4.42 12.80
CA GLN A 229 -4.80 3.55 12.70
C GLN A 229 -4.57 2.02 12.68
N THR A 230 -3.32 1.56 12.60
CA THR A 230 -2.95 0.15 12.42
C THR A 230 -3.19 -0.68 13.68
N PHE A 231 -2.95 -0.11 14.86
CA PHE A 231 -3.13 -0.83 16.13
C PHE A 231 -4.11 -0.10 17.05
N PRO A 232 -5.04 -0.81 17.71
CA PRO A 232 -5.97 -0.21 18.66
C PRO A 232 -5.22 0.42 19.84
N ALA A 233 -5.58 1.66 20.20
CA ALA A 233 -4.94 2.38 21.30
C ALA A 233 -5.14 1.70 22.67
N ASP A 234 -6.19 0.90 22.83
CA ASP A 234 -6.59 0.23 24.07
C ASP A 234 -5.98 -1.17 24.24
N LYS A 235 -5.27 -1.69 23.22
CA LYS A 235 -4.73 -3.05 23.23
C LYS A 235 -3.23 -3.07 23.47
N SER A 236 -2.76 -3.95 24.36
CA SER A 236 -1.32 -4.23 24.47
C SER A 236 -0.80 -4.85 23.18
N ILE A 237 0.22 -4.23 22.61
CA ILE A 237 0.89 -4.67 21.38
C ILE A 237 2.17 -5.41 21.76
N TYR A 238 2.41 -6.54 21.12
CA TYR A 238 3.60 -7.36 21.26
C TYR A 238 4.38 -7.38 19.94
N PHE A 239 5.65 -7.77 20.00
CA PHE A 239 6.47 -7.95 18.80
C PHE A 239 5.86 -8.99 17.84
N SER A 240 5.15 -10.00 18.36
CA SER A 240 4.31 -10.90 17.53
C SER A 240 3.30 -10.16 16.66
N ASP A 241 2.63 -9.11 17.17
CA ASP A 241 1.65 -8.35 16.41
C ASP A 241 2.32 -7.59 15.26
N LEU A 242 3.54 -7.09 15.49
CA LEU A 242 4.34 -6.41 14.47
C LEU A 242 4.84 -7.37 13.38
N ILE A 243 5.27 -8.58 13.76
CA ILE A 243 5.68 -9.64 12.81
C ILE A 243 4.51 -10.03 11.90
N LEU A 244 3.31 -10.19 12.48
CA LEU A 244 2.10 -10.48 11.71
C LEU A 244 1.72 -9.31 10.81
N TYR A 245 1.81 -8.06 11.31
CA TYR A 245 1.55 -6.87 10.50
C TYR A 245 2.52 -6.77 9.33
N PHE A 246 3.82 -6.97 9.55
CA PHE A 246 4.83 -6.97 8.48
C PHE A 246 4.47 -7.98 7.38
N LYS A 247 4.04 -9.19 7.74
CA LYS A 247 3.56 -10.19 6.77
C LYS A 247 2.38 -9.68 5.94
N LYS A 248 1.44 -8.96 6.55
CA LYS A 248 0.26 -8.39 5.87
C LYS A 248 0.59 -7.36 4.80
N LEU A 249 1.78 -6.74 4.87
CA LEU A 249 2.24 -5.78 3.85
C LEU A 249 2.55 -6.46 2.51
N PHE A 250 2.83 -7.76 2.51
CA PHE A 250 3.22 -8.48 1.30
C PHE A 250 2.49 -9.81 1.02
N HIS A 251 1.56 -10.20 1.90
CA HIS A 251 0.83 -11.47 1.78
C HIS A 251 -0.66 -11.26 2.10
N ILE A 252 -1.50 -11.45 1.09
CA ILE A 252 -2.96 -11.58 1.20
C ILE A 252 -3.29 -13.05 1.39
N ARG A 253 -4.13 -13.38 2.38
CA ARG A 253 -4.59 -14.74 2.69
C ARG A 253 -5.79 -14.67 3.65
N GLY A 254 -6.30 -15.81 4.13
CA GLY A 254 -7.46 -15.86 5.04
C GLY A 254 -7.40 -15.02 6.32
N ASP A 255 -6.22 -14.74 6.90
CA ASP A 255 -6.08 -13.87 8.08
C ASP A 255 -5.86 -12.38 7.75
N ASN A 256 -5.80 -12.07 6.46
CA ASN A 256 -5.67 -10.73 5.86
C ASN A 256 -6.35 -10.70 4.47
N PRO A 257 -7.66 -10.98 4.40
CA PRO A 257 -8.33 -11.18 3.13
C PRO A 257 -8.52 -9.84 2.41
N LEU A 258 -8.26 -9.82 1.09
CA LEU A 258 -8.30 -8.58 0.30
C LEU A 258 -9.67 -7.88 0.38
N VAL A 259 -10.77 -8.63 0.49
CA VAL A 259 -12.11 -8.03 0.63
C VAL A 259 -12.22 -7.14 1.86
N GLN A 260 -11.64 -7.54 2.99
CA GLN A 260 -11.70 -6.77 4.23
C GLN A 260 -10.76 -5.56 4.16
N ILE A 261 -9.61 -5.71 3.49
CA ILE A 261 -8.69 -4.59 3.22
C ILE A 261 -9.42 -3.52 2.39
N LEU A 262 -10.06 -3.91 1.28
CA LEU A 262 -10.77 -2.97 0.40
C LEU A 262 -11.99 -2.35 1.08
N LYS A 263 -12.80 -3.12 1.82
CA LYS A 263 -13.93 -2.59 2.60
C LYS A 263 -13.47 -1.52 3.59
N THR A 264 -12.48 -1.85 4.42
CA THR A 264 -11.91 -0.91 5.40
C THR A 264 -11.37 0.34 4.72
N HIS A 265 -10.67 0.18 3.60
CA HIS A 265 -10.11 1.29 2.84
C HIS A 265 -11.19 2.18 2.20
N ASN A 266 -12.25 1.59 1.65
CA ASN A 266 -13.39 2.33 1.10
C ASN A 266 -14.10 3.17 2.16
N THR A 267 -14.36 2.58 3.33
CA THR A 267 -14.96 3.28 4.48
C THR A 267 -14.05 4.41 4.95
N ARG A 268 -12.73 4.17 5.09
CA ARG A 268 -11.76 5.20 5.51
C ARG A 268 -11.75 6.41 4.59
N ASN A 269 -11.83 6.18 3.29
CA ASN A 269 -11.84 7.26 2.29
C ASN A 269 -13.25 7.84 2.03
N ASN A 270 -14.28 7.36 2.74
CA ASN A 270 -15.68 7.75 2.56
C ASN A 270 -16.21 7.59 1.12
N TRP A 271 -15.67 6.64 0.36
CA TRP A 271 -16.06 6.46 -1.04
C TRP A 271 -17.48 5.93 -1.22
N GLU A 272 -18.05 5.32 -0.19
CA GLU A 272 -19.45 4.86 -0.18
C GLU A 272 -20.45 6.01 -0.37
N ARG A 273 -20.05 7.25 -0.07
CA ARG A 273 -20.85 8.44 -0.39
C ARG A 273 -20.98 8.60 -1.91
N ASP A 274 -19.89 8.42 -2.63
CA ASP A 274 -19.75 8.76 -4.05
C ASP A 274 -19.95 7.53 -4.96
N ILE A 275 -19.81 6.30 -4.45
CA ILE A 275 -19.94 5.03 -5.18
C ILE A 275 -20.84 4.05 -4.42
N THR A 276 -21.61 3.24 -5.14
CA THR A 276 -22.29 2.06 -4.60
C THR A 276 -21.46 0.83 -4.92
N PHE A 277 -20.85 0.21 -3.91
CA PHE A 277 -20.06 -1.01 -4.07
C PHE A 277 -20.93 -2.27 -4.03
N ILE A 278 -20.68 -3.20 -4.94
CA ILE A 278 -21.32 -4.52 -5.02
C ILE A 278 -20.23 -5.57 -4.83
N ILE A 279 -20.30 -6.32 -3.73
CA ILE A 279 -19.35 -7.38 -3.39
C ILE A 279 -20.18 -8.63 -3.06
N GLU A 280 -20.03 -9.66 -3.89
CA GLU A 280 -20.68 -10.97 -3.70
C GLU A 280 -19.64 -11.95 -3.16
N GLU A 281 -19.92 -12.63 -2.05
CA GLU A 281 -18.96 -13.53 -1.38
C GLU A 281 -18.45 -14.64 -2.33
N GLU A 282 -19.34 -15.20 -3.15
CA GLU A 282 -19.01 -16.24 -4.15
C GLU A 282 -17.96 -15.79 -5.18
N ASN A 283 -17.90 -14.48 -5.45
CA ASN A 283 -17.01 -13.87 -6.42
C ASN A 283 -15.84 -13.12 -5.76
N PHE A 284 -15.70 -13.23 -4.43
CA PHE A 284 -14.63 -12.58 -3.67
C PHE A 284 -14.27 -13.41 -2.43
N PRO A 285 -13.72 -14.61 -2.60
CA PRO A 285 -13.37 -15.50 -1.50
C PRO A 285 -12.26 -14.90 -0.62
N GLU A 286 -12.32 -15.20 0.68
CA GLU A 286 -11.39 -14.67 1.69
C GLU A 286 -10.07 -15.46 1.77
N ASP A 287 -10.03 -16.68 1.23
CA ASP A 287 -8.92 -17.63 1.38
C ASP A 287 -7.89 -17.59 0.24
N ILE A 288 -8.03 -16.69 -0.75
CA ILE A 288 -7.04 -16.53 -1.82
C ILE A 288 -5.70 -16.09 -1.22
N GLU A 289 -4.69 -16.95 -1.38
CA GLU A 289 -3.30 -16.60 -1.08
C GLU A 289 -2.68 -15.80 -2.24
N LEU A 290 -2.05 -14.66 -1.96
CA LEU A 290 -1.37 -13.85 -2.97
C LEU A 290 -0.17 -13.12 -2.34
N PHE A 291 1.02 -13.41 -2.84
CA PHE A 291 2.24 -12.66 -2.54
C PHE A 291 2.36 -11.47 -3.49
N THR A 292 2.28 -10.25 -2.95
CA THR A 292 2.28 -9.02 -3.75
C THR A 292 2.66 -7.82 -2.89
N ASN A 293 2.91 -6.65 -3.46
CA ASN A 293 3.03 -5.41 -2.68
C ASN A 293 1.62 -4.86 -2.39
N VAL A 294 1.11 -5.08 -1.18
CA VAL A 294 -0.28 -4.75 -0.81
C VAL A 294 -0.51 -3.23 -0.84
N GLN A 295 0.45 -2.43 -0.39
CA GLN A 295 0.33 -0.98 -0.43
C GLN A 295 0.20 -0.45 -1.86
N LYS A 296 1.04 -0.94 -2.77
CA LYS A 296 1.01 -0.57 -4.19
C LYS A 296 -0.29 -1.03 -4.88
N LEU A 297 -0.81 -2.19 -4.51
CA LEU A 297 -2.12 -2.68 -4.94
C LEU A 297 -3.25 -1.73 -4.52
N ILE A 298 -3.26 -1.30 -3.26
CA ILE A 298 -4.26 -0.34 -2.77
C ILE A 298 -4.11 1.01 -3.47
N ALA A 299 -2.89 1.49 -3.69
CA ALA A 299 -2.66 2.72 -4.44
C ALA A 299 -3.16 2.63 -5.90
N ALA A 300 -2.97 1.50 -6.57
CA ALA A 300 -3.53 1.25 -7.89
C ALA A 300 -5.07 1.28 -7.86
N TYR A 301 -5.68 0.62 -6.88
CA TYR A 301 -7.12 0.63 -6.66
C TYR A 301 -7.67 2.05 -6.44
N ASP A 302 -6.98 2.90 -5.67
CA ASP A 302 -7.35 4.31 -5.47
C ASP A 302 -7.44 5.08 -6.78
N VAL A 303 -6.47 4.89 -7.66
CA VAL A 303 -6.45 5.57 -8.95
C VAL A 303 -7.64 5.13 -9.80
N LEU A 304 -7.97 3.83 -9.80
CA LEU A 304 -9.13 3.30 -10.53
C LEU A 304 -10.46 3.85 -9.99
N ILE A 305 -10.61 3.93 -8.67
CA ILE A 305 -11.81 4.49 -8.03
C ILE A 305 -11.94 5.99 -8.33
N LYS A 306 -10.84 6.75 -8.21
CA LYS A 306 -10.82 8.19 -8.56
C LYS A 306 -11.18 8.40 -10.03
N LEU A 307 -10.66 7.57 -10.93
CA LEU A 307 -10.99 7.63 -12.36
C LEU A 307 -12.50 7.41 -12.60
N ILE A 308 -13.11 6.45 -11.90
CA ILE A 308 -14.56 6.20 -11.97
C ILE A 308 -15.36 7.44 -11.52
N ILE A 309 -14.98 8.05 -10.41
CA ILE A 309 -15.63 9.27 -9.87
C ILE A 309 -15.44 10.45 -10.84
N GLU A 310 -14.25 10.63 -11.40
CA GLU A 310 -13.97 11.69 -12.37
C GLU A 310 -14.81 11.55 -13.64
N VAL A 311 -14.92 10.34 -14.18
CA VAL A 311 -15.78 10.04 -15.33
C VAL A 311 -17.23 10.35 -14.99
N GLN A 312 -17.72 9.95 -13.82
CA GLN A 312 -19.09 10.26 -13.39
C GLN A 312 -19.33 11.77 -13.34
N LYS A 313 -18.45 12.54 -12.70
CA LYS A 313 -18.57 14.00 -12.59
C LYS A 313 -18.51 14.68 -13.96
N LYS A 314 -17.52 14.31 -14.78
CA LYS A 314 -17.29 14.91 -16.09
C LYS A 314 -18.49 14.74 -17.03
N TYR A 315 -19.12 13.57 -17.01
CA TYR A 315 -20.24 13.26 -17.89
C TYR A 315 -21.60 13.33 -17.20
N LYS A 316 -21.67 13.82 -15.96
CA LYS A 316 -22.90 13.94 -15.16
C LYS A 316 -23.71 12.64 -15.13
N LEU A 317 -23.03 11.50 -14.97
CA LEU A 317 -23.68 10.19 -14.87
C LEU A 317 -24.34 10.02 -13.51
N GLU A 318 -25.23 9.03 -13.41
CA GLU A 318 -25.74 8.56 -12.12
C GLU A 318 -24.60 8.07 -11.21
N LYS A 319 -24.93 7.87 -9.92
CA LYS A 319 -23.97 7.34 -8.95
C LYS A 319 -23.37 6.02 -9.48
N PRO A 320 -22.03 5.84 -9.48
CA PRO A 320 -21.40 4.65 -10.02
C PRO A 320 -21.81 3.39 -9.26
N LEU A 321 -22.16 2.35 -9.99
CA LEU A 321 -22.36 1.00 -9.48
C LEU A 321 -21.08 0.21 -9.76
N VAL A 322 -20.27 -0.01 -8.73
CA VAL A 322 -18.96 -0.67 -8.86
C VAL A 322 -19.02 -2.07 -8.26
N LYS A 323 -18.96 -3.09 -9.12
CA LYS A 323 -18.79 -4.48 -8.70
C LYS A 323 -17.30 -4.77 -8.51
N LEU A 324 -16.96 -5.33 -7.36
CA LEU A 324 -15.61 -5.84 -7.08
C LEU A 324 -15.66 -7.37 -7.05
N SER A 325 -14.67 -8.01 -7.66
CA SER A 325 -14.50 -9.46 -7.60
C SER A 325 -13.04 -9.84 -7.59
N LEU A 326 -12.73 -10.97 -6.96
CA LEU A 326 -11.40 -11.58 -6.93
C LEU A 326 -11.53 -13.04 -7.32
N LEU A 327 -11.04 -13.40 -8.50
CA LEU A 327 -11.19 -14.76 -9.02
C LEU A 327 -9.82 -15.40 -9.21
N GLN A 328 -9.70 -16.68 -8.86
CA GLN A 328 -8.49 -17.46 -9.12
C GLN A 328 -8.76 -18.47 -10.23
N SER A 329 -7.95 -18.42 -11.29
CA SER A 329 -7.99 -19.41 -12.37
C SER A 329 -7.37 -20.74 -11.93
N LYS A 330 -7.75 -21.84 -12.60
CA LYS A 330 -7.13 -23.16 -12.40
C LYS A 330 -5.61 -23.19 -12.61
N LYS A 331 -5.06 -22.22 -13.34
CA LYS A 331 -3.61 -22.09 -13.62
C LYS A 331 -2.87 -21.29 -12.55
N GLY A 332 -3.52 -20.95 -11.44
CA GLY A 332 -2.90 -20.21 -10.33
C GLY A 332 -2.96 -18.70 -10.45
N THR A 333 -3.33 -18.14 -11.60
CA THR A 333 -3.46 -16.69 -11.78
C THR A 333 -4.65 -16.12 -11.00
N VAL A 334 -4.45 -15.00 -10.31
CA VAL A 334 -5.48 -14.27 -9.56
C VAL A 334 -5.86 -13.01 -10.31
N GLU A 335 -7.14 -12.71 -10.44
CA GLU A 335 -7.66 -11.53 -11.14
C GLU A 335 -8.54 -10.72 -10.18
N LEU A 336 -8.09 -9.50 -9.83
CA LEU A 336 -8.91 -8.50 -9.16
C LEU A 336 -9.58 -7.64 -10.22
N SER A 337 -10.91 -7.57 -10.16
CA SER A 337 -11.73 -6.78 -11.08
C SER A 337 -12.42 -5.64 -10.35
N VAL A 338 -12.38 -4.46 -10.98
CA VAL A 338 -13.14 -3.26 -10.60
C VAL A 338 -14.05 -2.88 -11.76
N HIS A 339 -15.33 -3.22 -11.65
CA HIS A 339 -16.31 -3.12 -12.73
C HIS A 339 -17.32 -2.00 -12.49
N HIS A 340 -17.18 -0.88 -13.19
CA HIS A 340 -18.16 0.20 -13.23
C HIS A 340 -19.30 -0.21 -14.18
N LYS A 341 -20.41 -0.71 -13.63
CA LYS A 341 -21.48 -1.37 -14.40
C LYS A 341 -22.33 -0.42 -15.24
N ASN A 342 -22.58 0.79 -14.77
CA ASN A 342 -23.47 1.78 -15.42
C ASN A 342 -22.69 2.84 -16.20
N THR A 343 -21.72 2.41 -17.02
CA THR A 343 -20.93 3.32 -17.86
C THR A 343 -20.53 2.69 -19.20
N THR A 344 -19.89 3.46 -20.07
CA THR A 344 -19.29 2.96 -21.31
C THR A 344 -17.92 3.61 -21.52
N PHE A 345 -17.04 2.95 -22.28
CA PHE A 345 -15.73 3.52 -22.58
C PHE A 345 -15.86 4.53 -23.70
N ARG A 346 -15.73 5.81 -23.35
CA ARG A 346 -16.04 6.94 -24.25
C ARG A 346 -15.02 7.16 -25.37
N LYS A 347 -13.90 6.43 -25.38
CA LYS A 347 -12.90 6.49 -26.45
C LYS A 347 -13.08 5.32 -27.42
N SER A 348 -12.67 5.51 -28.67
CA SER A 348 -12.51 4.40 -29.61
C SER A 348 -11.39 3.46 -29.14
N ARG A 349 -11.37 2.21 -29.62
CA ARG A 349 -10.26 1.27 -29.37
C ARG A 349 -8.91 1.84 -29.81
N PHE A 350 -8.88 2.53 -30.96
CA PHE A 350 -7.67 3.18 -31.48
C PHE A 350 -7.16 4.27 -30.54
N ASP A 351 -8.03 5.16 -30.07
CA ASP A 351 -7.66 6.24 -29.15
C ASP A 351 -7.30 5.72 -27.76
N ALA A 352 -7.97 4.66 -27.30
CA ALA A 352 -7.66 4.01 -26.04
C ALA A 352 -6.21 3.50 -26.03
N ILE A 353 -5.77 2.85 -27.12
CA ILE A 353 -4.42 2.29 -27.26
C ILE A 353 -3.36 3.38 -27.47
N ASN A 354 -3.61 4.31 -28.40
CA ASN A 354 -2.57 5.28 -28.81
C ASN A 354 -2.53 6.53 -27.94
N ARG A 355 -3.61 6.83 -27.21
CA ARG A 355 -3.78 8.02 -26.38
C ARG A 355 -4.44 7.67 -25.04
N PRO A 356 -3.86 6.77 -24.22
CA PRO A 356 -4.46 6.33 -22.96
C PRO A 356 -4.75 7.49 -22.01
N GLY A 357 -3.88 8.52 -22.01
CA GLY A 357 -3.99 9.71 -21.19
C GLY A 357 -3.12 9.62 -19.93
N GLN A 358 -2.83 10.77 -19.32
CA GLN A 358 -1.82 10.89 -18.26
C GLN A 358 -2.12 10.02 -17.04
N VAL A 359 -3.39 9.91 -16.63
CA VAL A 359 -3.78 9.11 -15.45
C VAL A 359 -3.45 7.63 -15.64
N LEU A 360 -3.79 7.06 -16.81
CA LEU A 360 -3.48 5.67 -17.12
C LEU A 360 -1.97 5.45 -17.33
N SER A 361 -1.27 6.38 -17.99
CA SER A 361 0.19 6.33 -18.10
C SER A 361 0.88 6.32 -16.73
N ASN A 362 0.47 7.22 -15.83
CA ASN A 362 1.00 7.26 -14.46
C ASN A 362 0.65 6.00 -13.66
N LEU A 363 -0.54 5.42 -13.87
CA LEU A 363 -0.92 4.17 -13.24
C LEU A 363 0.03 3.04 -13.64
N PHE A 364 0.38 2.92 -14.92
CA PHE A 364 1.33 1.92 -15.41
C PHE A 364 2.72 2.13 -14.82
N ASP A 365 3.20 3.37 -14.88
CA ASP A 365 4.58 3.70 -14.54
C ASP A 365 4.85 3.61 -13.04
N LEU A 366 3.91 4.08 -12.22
CA LEU A 366 4.09 4.21 -10.78
C LEU A 366 3.56 3.01 -10.00
N GLN A 367 2.46 2.40 -10.44
CA GLN A 367 1.74 1.41 -9.62
C GLN A 367 1.79 0.00 -10.21
N LEU A 368 1.53 -0.18 -11.51
CA LEU A 368 1.31 -1.51 -12.07
C LEU A 368 2.58 -2.24 -12.53
N ASN A 369 3.61 -1.53 -12.99
CA ASN A 369 4.81 -2.20 -13.49
C ASN A 369 5.50 -3.05 -12.41
N GLY A 370 5.70 -4.35 -12.72
CA GLY A 370 6.21 -5.36 -11.80
C GLY A 370 5.20 -5.87 -10.75
N LEU A 371 4.00 -5.29 -10.65
CA LEU A 371 2.96 -5.67 -9.69
C LEU A 371 1.94 -6.64 -10.29
N CYS A 372 1.37 -6.31 -11.45
CA CYS A 372 0.38 -7.11 -12.14
C CYS A 372 0.30 -6.74 -13.63
N ASP A 373 -0.31 -7.62 -14.41
CA ASP A 373 -0.74 -7.29 -15.76
C ASP A 373 -2.07 -6.52 -15.70
N PHE A 374 -2.33 -5.67 -16.68
CA PHE A 374 -3.52 -4.81 -16.69
C PHE A 374 -4.28 -4.83 -18.00
N TYR A 375 -5.60 -5.05 -17.86
CA TYR A 375 -6.53 -5.12 -18.97
C TYR A 375 -7.74 -4.23 -18.69
N ILE A 376 -8.35 -3.71 -19.75
CA ILE A 376 -9.66 -3.07 -19.68
C ILE A 376 -10.61 -3.80 -20.61
N ARG A 377 -11.69 -4.32 -20.02
CA ARG A 377 -12.84 -4.87 -20.74
C ARG A 377 -13.92 -3.80 -20.80
N ALA A 378 -14.36 -3.45 -21.99
CA ALA A 378 -15.42 -2.47 -22.17
C ALA A 378 -16.11 -2.56 -23.54
N ILE A 379 -17.28 -1.94 -23.64
CA ILE A 379 -17.82 -1.51 -24.92
C ILE A 379 -17.20 -0.13 -25.23
N TYR A 380 -16.47 -0.06 -26.35
CA TYR A 380 -15.76 1.15 -26.81
C TYR A 380 -16.65 1.96 -27.76
N ALA A 381 -16.35 3.25 -27.93
CA ALA A 381 -17.19 4.16 -28.73
C ALA A 381 -17.34 3.74 -30.21
N ASP A 382 -16.43 2.91 -30.73
CA ASP A 382 -16.40 2.39 -32.10
C ASP A 382 -16.86 0.92 -32.19
N SER A 383 -17.57 0.40 -31.18
CA SER A 383 -18.02 -0.99 -31.12
C SER A 383 -19.35 -1.14 -30.37
N GLU A 384 -20.22 -2.02 -30.85
CA GLU A 384 -21.43 -2.44 -30.12
C GLU A 384 -21.14 -3.63 -29.16
N GLU A 385 -20.10 -4.41 -29.47
CA GLU A 385 -19.69 -5.59 -28.71
C GLU A 385 -18.56 -5.29 -27.73
N PRO A 386 -18.48 -6.01 -26.59
CA PRO A 386 -17.40 -5.85 -25.63
C PRO A 386 -16.06 -6.30 -26.22
N HIS A 387 -15.01 -5.57 -25.85
CA HIS A 387 -13.63 -5.90 -26.20
C HIS A 387 -12.76 -5.85 -24.95
N ILE A 388 -11.75 -6.72 -24.91
CA ILE A 388 -10.67 -6.64 -23.94
C ILE A 388 -9.42 -6.07 -24.62
N ILE A 389 -8.86 -5.03 -24.04
CA ILE A 389 -7.57 -4.46 -24.44
C ILE A 389 -6.56 -4.74 -23.35
N ASN A 390 -5.44 -5.35 -23.74
CA ASN A 390 -4.25 -5.39 -22.92
C ASN A 390 -3.57 -4.02 -22.92
N PHE A 391 -3.39 -3.44 -21.74
CA PHE A 391 -2.69 -2.19 -21.56
C PHE A 391 -1.28 -2.39 -20.98
N TRP A 392 -1.05 -3.48 -20.23
CA TRP A 392 0.25 -3.75 -19.61
C TRP A 392 0.47 -5.24 -19.36
N ASP A 393 1.02 -6.00 -20.33
CA ASP A 393 1.43 -7.41 -20.17
C ASP A 393 2.77 -7.75 -20.85
N GLY A 394 3.51 -6.72 -21.27
CA GLY A 394 4.76 -6.85 -22.02
C GLY A 394 4.60 -7.08 -23.52
N LYS A 395 3.38 -7.21 -24.05
CA LYS A 395 3.08 -7.29 -25.48
C LYS A 395 2.48 -5.97 -25.99
N PRO A 396 2.51 -5.72 -27.30
CA PRO A 396 1.81 -4.58 -27.89
C PRO A 396 0.31 -4.63 -27.55
N ALA A 397 -0.24 -3.49 -27.14
CA ALA A 397 -1.65 -3.34 -26.87
C ALA A 397 -2.48 -3.69 -28.10
N LYS A 398 -3.45 -4.59 -27.93
CA LYS A 398 -4.35 -5.05 -28.99
C LYS A 398 -5.74 -5.25 -28.41
N ALA A 399 -6.74 -4.75 -29.11
CA ALA A 399 -8.13 -5.04 -28.82
C ALA A 399 -8.49 -6.43 -29.35
N LYS A 400 -9.15 -7.23 -28.52
CA LYS A 400 -9.71 -8.52 -28.90
C LYS A 400 -11.21 -8.51 -28.59
N PRO A 401 -12.06 -9.03 -29.48
CA PRO A 401 -13.46 -9.27 -29.15
C PRO A 401 -13.54 -10.13 -27.90
N ASP A 402 -14.49 -9.81 -27.01
CA ASP A 402 -14.77 -10.62 -25.83
C ASP A 402 -16.09 -11.37 -26.02
N SER A 403 -16.12 -12.64 -25.66
CA SER A 403 -17.29 -13.52 -25.87
C SER A 403 -18.27 -13.51 -24.70
N VAL A 404 -18.07 -12.62 -23.73
CA VAL A 404 -18.97 -12.48 -22.57
C VAL A 404 -20.30 -11.89 -23.03
N SER A 405 -21.33 -12.74 -23.09
CA SER A 405 -22.68 -12.31 -23.40
C SER A 405 -23.17 -11.31 -22.35
N SER A 406 -23.92 -10.29 -22.77
CA SER A 406 -24.57 -9.28 -21.90
C SER A 406 -23.63 -8.42 -21.04
N PHE A 407 -22.36 -8.24 -21.43
CA PHE A 407 -21.47 -7.31 -20.74
C PHE A 407 -21.93 -5.84 -20.92
N HIS A 408 -21.99 -5.10 -19.83
CA HIS A 408 -22.20 -3.65 -19.84
C HIS A 408 -21.26 -3.01 -18.81
N GLY A 409 -20.77 -1.79 -19.07
CA GLY A 409 -19.85 -1.11 -18.17
C GLY A 409 -18.43 -0.94 -18.71
N VAL A 410 -17.54 -0.59 -17.78
CA VAL A 410 -16.08 -0.59 -17.95
C VAL A 410 -15.48 -1.36 -16.78
N GLU A 411 -14.71 -2.38 -17.09
CA GLU A 411 -14.07 -3.26 -16.12
C GLU A 411 -12.56 -3.15 -16.23
N TYR A 412 -11.94 -2.81 -15.10
CA TYR A 412 -10.49 -2.74 -14.93
C TYR A 412 -10.03 -4.05 -14.26
N ILE A 413 -9.16 -4.80 -14.94
CA ILE A 413 -8.73 -6.13 -14.52
C ILE A 413 -7.23 -6.08 -14.19
N LEU A 414 -6.91 -6.34 -12.93
CA LEU A 414 -5.56 -6.46 -12.40
C LEU A 414 -5.23 -7.96 -12.26
N LYS A 415 -4.29 -8.44 -13.06
CA LYS A 415 -3.99 -9.87 -13.19
C LYS A 415 -2.63 -10.22 -12.59
N PHE A 416 -2.63 -11.02 -11.53
CA PHE A 416 -1.46 -11.42 -10.78
C PHE A 416 -1.07 -12.85 -11.15
N THR A 417 0.10 -13.00 -11.76
CA THR A 417 0.68 -14.31 -12.06
C THR A 417 1.45 -14.79 -10.82
N LYS A 418 1.03 -15.93 -10.26
CA LYS A 418 1.73 -16.63 -9.19
C LYS A 418 2.98 -17.32 -9.72
#